data_AF-A0A3D3RPZ3-F1
#
_entry.id   AF-A0A3D3RPZ3-F1
#
_cell.length_a   1.000
_cell.length_b   1.000
_cell.length_c   1.000
_cell.angle_alpha   90.00
_cell.angle_beta   90.00
_cell.angle_gamma   90.00
#
_symmetry.space_group_name_H-M   'P 1'
#
loop_
_entity.id
_entity.type
_entity.pdbx_description
1 polymer ?
#
loop_
_entity_poly.entity_id
_entity_poly.type
_entity_poly.pdbx_seq_one_letter_code
_entity_poly.pdbx_strand_id
1 'polypeptide(L)'
;GKTIGKIKLRLGKGTMELQDIELWNHETKKQYLLVFATKEEVIAEKVGFLDMSFENQRCTVNGKKMELQVINLSRQIKCLPDELLQREIVKKLRSWKKRNFNAIYVEEKMRSEFLQEVCCEQGFYYVIAQKEFQMVKKESILSEEGIFDPMPSVYFPIEIQILDPKKGLLGIKSKWNFGNIKEDYYIRICVYQEEQRIGHNIKYILDFEPETMETINVSWISELDGKIEIHVELYQSVGNELIPKDYLYGKKVLTIQK
;
A
#
# COMPACT_ATOMS: atom_id res chain seq x y z
N GLY A 1 -1.31 5.20 -26.72
CA GLY A 1 -0.33 4.62 -25.78
C GLY A 1 0.95 4.29 -26.51
N LYS A 2 2.08 4.20 -25.80
CA LYS A 2 3.36 3.76 -26.37
C LYS A 2 3.33 2.24 -26.57
N THR A 3 3.60 1.76 -27.79
CA THR A 3 3.80 0.32 -28.04
C THR A 3 5.18 -0.08 -27.54
N ILE A 4 5.24 -1.05 -26.64
CA ILE A 4 6.49 -1.55 -26.05
C ILE A 4 7.04 -2.81 -26.74
N GLY A 5 6.22 -3.45 -27.57
CA GLY A 5 6.63 -4.63 -28.34
C GLY A 5 5.55 -5.04 -29.33
N LYS A 6 5.97 -5.70 -30.41
CA LYS A 6 5.09 -6.30 -31.41
C LYS A 6 5.76 -7.49 -32.06
N ILE A 7 5.04 -8.60 -32.14
CA ILE A 7 5.50 -9.81 -32.83
C ILE A 7 4.41 -10.34 -33.74
N LYS A 8 4.82 -10.95 -34.86
CA LYS A 8 3.93 -11.74 -35.69
C LYS A 8 4.01 -13.20 -35.25
N LEU A 9 2.89 -13.75 -34.80
CA LEU A 9 2.81 -15.15 -34.40
C LEU A 9 2.92 -16.06 -35.63
N ARG A 10 3.64 -17.18 -35.49
CA ARG A 10 3.69 -18.27 -36.46
C ARG A 10 3.01 -19.48 -35.84
N LEU A 11 1.97 -20.01 -36.50
CA LEU A 11 1.16 -21.12 -35.97
C LEU A 11 0.63 -20.86 -34.54
N GLY A 12 0.21 -19.62 -34.26
CA GLY A 12 -0.31 -19.22 -32.95
C GLY A 12 0.75 -19.11 -31.84
N LYS A 13 2.04 -19.25 -32.15
CA LYS A 13 3.13 -19.18 -31.17
C LYS A 13 4.13 -18.08 -31.51
N GLY A 14 4.72 -17.51 -30.47
CA GLY A 14 5.78 -16.51 -30.57
C GLY A 14 6.29 -16.12 -29.19
N THR A 15 7.55 -15.72 -29.14
CA THR A 15 8.20 -15.19 -27.94
C THR A 15 8.84 -13.87 -28.31
N MET A 16 8.73 -12.89 -27.43
CA MET A 16 9.31 -11.58 -27.61
C MET A 16 9.95 -11.16 -26.30
N GLU A 17 11.16 -10.63 -26.39
CA GLU A 17 11.83 -9.99 -25.27
C GLU A 17 11.38 -8.53 -25.20
N LEU A 18 11.09 -8.07 -23.99
CA LEU A 18 10.71 -6.69 -23.72
C LEU A 18 11.79 -6.07 -22.84
N GLN A 19 12.21 -4.87 -23.20
CA GLN A 19 13.19 -4.09 -22.44
C GLN A 19 12.50 -2.91 -21.74
N ASP A 20 13.08 -2.47 -20.62
CA ASP A 20 12.62 -1.32 -19.84
C ASP A 20 11.12 -1.39 -19.47
N ILE A 21 10.63 -2.59 -19.16
CA ILE A 21 9.26 -2.77 -18.65
C ILE A 21 9.20 -2.43 -17.17
N GLU A 22 8.13 -1.74 -16.79
CA GLU A 22 7.79 -1.50 -15.40
C GLU A 22 6.98 -2.71 -14.90
N LEU A 23 7.48 -3.36 -13.86
CA LEU A 23 6.81 -4.52 -13.28
C LEU A 23 5.63 -4.09 -12.40
N TRP A 24 4.50 -4.79 -12.55
CA TRP A 24 3.34 -4.68 -11.69
C TRP A 24 3.72 -5.01 -10.25
N ASN A 25 3.18 -4.25 -9.32
CA ASN A 25 3.23 -4.50 -7.89
C ASN A 25 2.02 -3.85 -7.22
N HIS A 26 1.79 -4.19 -5.96
CA HIS A 26 0.64 -3.71 -5.21
C HIS A 26 0.58 -2.18 -5.01
N GLU A 27 1.69 -1.46 -5.14
CA GLU A 27 1.75 -0.01 -4.91
C GLU A 27 1.49 0.77 -6.22
N THR A 28 2.25 0.47 -7.26
CA THR A 28 2.22 1.22 -8.54
C THR A 28 1.19 0.69 -9.54
N LYS A 29 0.81 -0.59 -9.44
CA LYS A 29 -0.25 -1.23 -10.24
C LYS A 29 -0.08 -1.09 -11.76
N LYS A 30 1.16 -1.08 -12.26
CA LYS A 30 1.42 -0.91 -13.69
C LYS A 30 0.82 -2.04 -14.53
N GLN A 31 -0.01 -1.70 -15.48
CA GLN A 31 -0.62 -2.64 -16.42
C GLN A 31 -0.39 -2.21 -17.87
N TYR A 32 -0.37 -3.18 -18.76
CA TYR A 32 -0.22 -3.04 -20.21
C TYR A 32 -1.45 -3.61 -20.90
N LEU A 33 -1.72 -3.14 -22.11
CA LEU A 33 -2.74 -3.73 -22.97
C LEU A 33 -2.07 -4.73 -23.92
N LEU A 34 -2.35 -6.01 -23.74
CA LEU A 34 -1.99 -7.07 -24.67
C LEU A 34 -3.05 -7.15 -25.75
N VAL A 35 -2.67 -6.97 -27.01
CA VAL A 35 -3.59 -6.95 -28.15
C VAL A 35 -3.26 -8.10 -29.09
N PHE A 36 -4.23 -8.99 -29.27
CA PHE A 36 -4.22 -10.02 -30.31
C PHE A 36 -5.08 -9.52 -31.47
N ALA A 37 -4.48 -9.42 -32.66
CA ALA A 37 -5.17 -8.93 -33.84
C ALA A 37 -4.99 -9.91 -35.00
N THR A 38 -6.12 -10.32 -35.58
CA THR A 38 -6.20 -10.99 -36.87
C THR A 38 -6.78 -10.02 -37.92
N LYS A 39 -7.10 -10.52 -39.12
CA LYS A 39 -7.85 -9.71 -40.10
C LYS A 39 -9.32 -9.53 -39.71
N GLU A 40 -9.87 -10.45 -38.94
CA GLU A 40 -11.30 -10.56 -38.66
C GLU A 40 -11.65 -10.10 -37.25
N GLU A 41 -10.71 -10.21 -36.31
CA GLU A 41 -10.96 -10.02 -34.89
C GLU A 41 -9.79 -9.32 -34.20
N VAL A 42 -10.13 -8.50 -33.20
CA VAL A 42 -9.17 -7.91 -32.26
C VAL A 42 -9.64 -8.19 -30.84
N ILE A 43 -8.80 -8.87 -30.06
CA ILE A 43 -9.00 -9.12 -28.62
C ILE A 43 -7.93 -8.33 -27.87
N ALA A 44 -8.32 -7.69 -26.77
CA ALA A 44 -7.41 -6.92 -25.94
C ALA A 44 -7.65 -7.21 -24.46
N GLU A 45 -6.56 -7.43 -23.72
CA GLU A 45 -6.59 -7.77 -22.30
C GLU A 45 -5.59 -6.91 -21.53
N LYS A 46 -5.91 -6.57 -20.28
CA LYS A 46 -4.96 -5.91 -19.38
C LYS A 46 -4.07 -6.95 -18.73
N VAL A 47 -2.76 -6.74 -18.79
CA VAL A 47 -1.76 -7.65 -18.20
C VAL A 47 -0.76 -6.87 -17.35
N GLY A 48 -0.35 -7.46 -16.23
CA GLY A 48 0.75 -6.96 -15.40
C GLY A 48 1.91 -7.96 -15.44
N PHE A 49 3.13 -7.47 -15.61
CA PHE A 49 4.34 -8.29 -15.49
C PHE A 49 4.79 -8.30 -14.03
N LEU A 50 4.82 -9.45 -13.39
CA LEU A 50 5.19 -9.60 -11.98
C LEU A 50 6.24 -10.71 -11.87
N ASP A 51 7.32 -10.44 -11.16
CA ASP A 51 8.22 -11.48 -10.68
C ASP A 51 8.00 -11.66 -9.18
N MET A 52 7.58 -12.85 -8.75
CA MET A 52 7.27 -13.15 -7.37
C MET A 52 7.76 -14.55 -7.02
N SER A 53 8.48 -14.66 -5.91
CA SER A 53 8.94 -15.92 -5.36
C SER A 53 8.66 -16.00 -3.87
N PHE A 54 8.47 -17.23 -3.39
CA PHE A 54 8.26 -17.51 -1.97
C PHE A 54 9.18 -18.66 -1.56
N GLU A 55 10.21 -18.35 -0.77
CA GLU A 55 11.21 -19.32 -0.32
C GLU A 55 11.47 -19.15 1.16
N ASN A 56 11.46 -20.24 1.93
CA ASN A 56 11.76 -20.25 3.37
C ASN A 56 10.93 -19.21 4.17
N GLN A 57 9.63 -19.11 3.88
CA GLN A 57 8.70 -18.13 4.49
C GLN A 57 9.03 -16.65 4.16
N ARG A 58 9.88 -16.40 3.17
CA ARG A 58 10.19 -15.04 2.70
C ARG A 58 9.60 -14.84 1.31
N CYS A 59 8.80 -13.81 1.18
CA CYS A 59 8.27 -13.37 -0.10
C CYS A 59 9.24 -12.35 -0.72
N THR A 60 9.55 -12.55 -2.00
CA THR A 60 10.27 -11.57 -2.82
C THR A 60 9.35 -11.18 -3.97
N VAL A 61 9.19 -9.87 -4.20
CA VAL A 61 8.48 -9.33 -5.37
C VAL A 61 9.41 -8.38 -6.10
N ASN A 62 9.58 -8.57 -7.40
CA ASN A 62 10.42 -7.77 -8.28
C ASN A 62 11.82 -7.55 -7.67
N GLY A 63 12.41 -8.63 -7.12
CA GLY A 63 13.72 -8.62 -6.45
C GLY A 63 13.75 -8.05 -5.03
N LYS A 64 12.63 -7.52 -4.50
CA LYS A 64 12.55 -6.92 -3.15
C LYS A 64 11.90 -7.85 -2.14
N LYS A 65 12.50 -7.98 -0.96
CA LYS A 65 11.90 -8.72 0.17
C LYS A 65 10.71 -7.94 0.70
N MET A 66 9.60 -8.63 0.92
CA MET A 66 8.40 -8.01 1.46
C MET A 66 7.61 -8.92 2.39
N GLU A 67 6.84 -8.29 3.27
CA GLU A 67 5.84 -8.97 4.09
C GLU A 67 4.47 -8.89 3.43
N LEU A 68 3.78 -10.03 3.35
CA LEU A 68 2.39 -10.07 2.90
C LEU A 68 1.46 -9.77 4.07
N GLN A 69 0.76 -8.64 3.99
CA GLN A 69 -0.35 -8.29 4.87
C GLN A 69 -1.63 -8.80 4.21
N VAL A 70 -2.03 -10.01 4.60
CA VAL A 70 -3.08 -10.78 3.94
C VAL A 70 -4.43 -10.65 4.65
N ILE A 71 -5.51 -10.54 3.87
CA ILE A 71 -6.89 -10.69 4.37
C ILE A 71 -7.53 -11.93 3.77
N ASN A 72 -8.24 -12.69 4.61
CA ASN A 72 -9.09 -13.78 4.14
C ASN A 72 -10.45 -13.25 3.66
N LEU A 73 -10.71 -13.30 2.35
CA LEU A 73 -11.93 -12.80 1.74
C LEU A 73 -13.18 -13.55 2.21
N SER A 74 -13.11 -14.88 2.34
CA SER A 74 -14.28 -15.73 2.65
C SER A 74 -14.84 -15.47 4.05
N ARG A 75 -13.97 -15.10 5.00
CA ARG A 75 -14.39 -14.71 6.36
C ARG A 75 -15.00 -13.32 6.43
N GLN A 76 -14.83 -12.51 5.39
CA GLN A 76 -15.18 -11.09 5.42
C GLN A 76 -16.41 -10.76 4.58
N ILE A 77 -16.86 -11.68 3.72
CA ILE A 77 -17.93 -11.43 2.77
C ILE A 77 -19.07 -12.42 3.01
N LYS A 78 -20.28 -11.89 3.17
CA LYS A 78 -21.51 -12.67 3.30
C LYS A 78 -22.05 -13.02 1.93
N CYS A 79 -22.81 -14.12 1.83
CA CYS A 79 -23.50 -14.50 0.59
C CYS A 79 -24.52 -13.41 0.20
N LEU A 80 -24.34 -12.78 -0.95
CA LEU A 80 -25.19 -11.72 -1.52
C LEU A 80 -25.48 -12.06 -2.99
N PRO A 81 -26.55 -11.52 -3.62
CA PRO A 81 -26.72 -11.57 -5.08
C PRO A 81 -25.49 -11.00 -5.81
N ASP A 82 -25.12 -11.58 -6.95
CA ASP A 82 -23.83 -11.36 -7.60
C ASP A 82 -23.46 -9.89 -7.82
N GLU A 83 -24.38 -9.05 -8.29
CA GLU A 83 -24.10 -7.63 -8.54
C GLU A 83 -23.81 -6.83 -7.25
N LEU A 84 -24.54 -7.15 -6.17
CA LEU A 84 -24.32 -6.54 -4.85
C LEU A 84 -23.01 -7.04 -4.24
N LEU A 85 -22.68 -8.31 -4.45
CA LEU A 85 -21.44 -8.93 -4.00
C LEU A 85 -20.22 -8.25 -4.63
N GLN A 86 -20.23 -8.01 -5.94
CA GLN A 86 -19.14 -7.33 -6.65
C GLN A 86 -18.89 -5.91 -6.12
N ARG A 87 -19.95 -5.12 -5.92
CA ARG A 87 -19.84 -3.76 -5.36
C ARG A 87 -19.29 -3.77 -3.93
N GLU A 88 -19.77 -4.70 -3.10
CA GLU A 88 -19.29 -4.85 -1.72
C GLU A 88 -17.83 -5.29 -1.65
N ILE A 89 -17.39 -6.19 -2.54
CA ILE A 89 -15.97 -6.57 -2.69
C ILE A 89 -15.15 -5.33 -2.97
N VAL A 90 -15.45 -4.58 -4.05
CA VAL A 90 -14.67 -3.40 -4.46
C VAL A 90 -14.57 -2.38 -3.32
N LYS A 91 -15.68 -2.14 -2.61
CA LYS A 91 -15.73 -1.24 -1.45
C LYS A 91 -14.82 -1.73 -0.31
N LYS A 92 -14.84 -3.02 0.01
CA LYS A 92 -13.97 -3.64 1.03
C LYS A 92 -12.50 -3.58 0.63
N LEU A 93 -12.16 -3.92 -0.62
CA LEU A 93 -10.80 -3.83 -1.15
C LEU A 93 -10.22 -2.43 -0.99
N ARG A 94 -10.98 -1.40 -1.38
CA ARG A 94 -10.57 0.00 -1.19
C ARG A 94 -10.36 0.32 0.30
N SER A 95 -11.22 -0.17 1.19
CA SER A 95 -11.07 0.02 2.64
C SER A 95 -9.83 -0.68 3.21
N TRP A 96 -9.52 -1.89 2.74
CA TRP A 96 -8.36 -2.64 3.18
C TRP A 96 -7.05 -2.10 2.62
N LYS A 97 -7.08 -1.58 1.39
CA LYS A 97 -5.91 -0.94 0.80
C LYS A 97 -5.48 0.25 1.65
N LYS A 98 -6.45 0.99 2.17
CA LYS A 98 -6.19 2.06 3.14
C LYS A 98 -5.48 1.54 4.39
N ARG A 99 -5.85 0.36 4.88
CA ARG A 99 -5.21 -0.27 6.05
C ARG A 99 -3.88 -0.96 5.71
N ASN A 100 -3.26 -0.62 4.58
CA ASN A 100 -1.99 -1.15 4.11
C ASN A 100 -1.97 -2.67 3.94
N PHE A 101 -3.14 -3.28 3.69
CA PHE A 101 -3.19 -4.65 3.22
C PHE A 101 -2.75 -4.71 1.77
N ASN A 102 -1.97 -5.74 1.44
CA ASN A 102 -1.37 -5.89 0.12
C ASN A 102 -1.68 -7.24 -0.53
N ALA A 103 -2.31 -8.17 0.18
CA ALA A 103 -2.62 -9.49 -0.33
C ALA A 103 -4.00 -9.95 0.13
N ILE A 104 -4.62 -10.82 -0.68
CA ILE A 104 -5.93 -11.39 -0.37
C ILE A 104 -5.86 -12.88 -0.57
N TYR A 105 -6.28 -13.58 0.47
CA TYR A 105 -6.49 -15.00 0.45
C TYR A 105 -7.91 -15.30 -0.02
N VAL A 106 -8.02 -16.10 -1.08
CA VAL A 106 -9.29 -16.54 -1.65
C VAL A 106 -9.32 -18.08 -1.66
N GLU A 107 -10.39 -18.64 -1.10
CA GLU A 107 -10.68 -20.07 -1.21
C GLU A 107 -11.00 -20.42 -2.66
N GLU A 108 -10.59 -21.62 -3.12
CA GLU A 108 -10.76 -22.06 -4.51
C GLU A 108 -12.21 -21.90 -5.01
N LYS A 109 -13.20 -22.22 -4.17
CA LYS A 109 -14.64 -22.09 -4.51
C LYS A 109 -15.11 -20.67 -4.78
N MET A 110 -14.38 -19.66 -4.28
CA MET A 110 -14.68 -18.24 -4.47
C MET A 110 -13.88 -17.66 -5.63
N ARG A 111 -12.99 -18.42 -6.27
CA ARG A 111 -12.18 -17.94 -7.37
C ARG A 111 -13.07 -17.50 -8.53
N SER A 112 -12.84 -16.29 -9.02
CA SER A 112 -13.48 -15.76 -10.23
C SER A 112 -12.51 -14.89 -11.03
N GLU A 113 -12.81 -14.68 -12.31
CA GLU A 113 -12.08 -13.75 -13.16
C GLU A 113 -12.22 -12.31 -12.66
N PHE A 114 -13.45 -11.89 -12.36
CA PHE A 114 -13.75 -10.60 -11.73
C PHE A 114 -12.87 -10.31 -10.51
N LEU A 115 -12.70 -11.27 -9.59
CA LEU A 115 -11.87 -11.04 -8.41
C LEU A 115 -10.39 -10.84 -8.74
N GLN A 116 -9.87 -11.59 -9.71
CA GLN A 116 -8.48 -11.46 -10.14
C GLN A 116 -8.23 -10.09 -10.76
N GLU A 117 -9.13 -9.64 -11.65
CA GLU A 117 -9.06 -8.32 -12.28
C GLU A 117 -9.10 -7.20 -11.25
N VAL A 118 -10.10 -7.20 -10.37
CA VAL A 118 -10.25 -6.15 -9.36
C VAL A 118 -9.08 -6.16 -8.38
N CYS A 119 -8.53 -7.33 -8.00
CA CYS A 119 -7.32 -7.36 -7.17
C CYS A 119 -6.11 -6.75 -7.91
N CYS A 120 -5.95 -7.02 -9.20
CA CYS A 120 -4.90 -6.43 -10.01
C CYS A 120 -5.03 -4.90 -10.12
N GLU A 121 -6.26 -4.40 -10.29
CA GLU A 121 -6.56 -2.96 -10.37
C GLU A 121 -6.45 -2.24 -9.03
N GLN A 122 -6.84 -2.89 -7.93
CA GLN A 122 -6.77 -2.30 -6.58
C GLN A 122 -5.38 -2.47 -5.93
N GLY A 123 -4.49 -3.26 -6.53
CA GLY A 123 -3.15 -3.49 -6.02
C GLY A 123 -3.13 -4.46 -4.84
N PHE A 124 -3.62 -5.68 -5.06
CA PHE A 124 -3.55 -6.79 -4.13
C PHE A 124 -2.95 -8.03 -4.79
N TYR A 125 -2.00 -8.67 -4.12
CA TYR A 125 -1.54 -10.01 -4.50
C TYR A 125 -2.66 -11.02 -4.25
N TYR A 126 -3.03 -11.75 -5.29
CA TYR A 126 -4.10 -12.73 -5.26
C TYR A 126 -3.53 -14.10 -4.82
N VAL A 127 -3.79 -14.48 -3.57
CA VAL A 127 -3.29 -15.73 -2.98
C VAL A 127 -4.40 -16.77 -3.00
N ILE A 128 -4.15 -17.88 -3.69
CA ILE A 128 -5.08 -19.00 -3.82
C ILE A 128 -4.58 -20.14 -2.95
N ALA A 129 -5.47 -20.71 -2.16
CA ALA A 129 -5.15 -21.85 -1.33
C ALA A 129 -4.85 -23.10 -2.16
N GLN A 130 -3.60 -23.55 -2.17
CA GLN A 130 -3.31 -24.99 -2.16
C GLN A 130 -3.11 -25.44 -0.70
N LYS A 131 -3.40 -26.70 -0.39
CA LYS A 131 -3.50 -27.27 0.98
C LYS A 131 -2.28 -27.02 1.91
N GLU A 132 -1.18 -26.49 1.41
CA GLU A 132 0.11 -26.36 2.11
C GLU A 132 0.52 -24.91 2.47
N PHE A 133 -0.29 -23.89 2.15
CA PHE A 133 0.03 -22.52 2.56
C PHE A 133 -0.28 -22.32 4.06
N GLN A 134 0.71 -22.53 4.92
CA GLN A 134 0.61 -22.15 6.33
C GLN A 134 0.79 -20.63 6.45
N MET A 135 -0.32 -19.93 6.67
CA MET A 135 -0.34 -18.52 6.99
C MET A 135 0.43 -18.29 8.31
N VAL A 136 1.58 -17.61 8.27
CA VAL A 136 2.17 -17.07 9.49
C VAL A 136 1.27 -15.91 9.92
N LYS A 137 0.37 -16.21 10.86
CA LYS A 137 -0.69 -15.32 11.35
C LYS A 137 -0.15 -13.98 11.84
N LYS A 138 -0.51 -12.91 11.13
CA LYS A 138 -1.01 -11.68 11.75
C LYS A 138 -2.55 -11.64 11.75
N GLU A 139 -3.20 -12.81 11.93
CA GLU A 139 -4.66 -12.92 12.11
C GLU A 139 -5.15 -12.36 13.46
N SER A 140 -4.29 -11.73 14.28
CA SER A 140 -4.65 -11.25 15.62
C SER A 140 -5.36 -9.88 15.67
N ILE A 141 -5.72 -9.26 14.53
CA ILE A 141 -6.26 -7.87 14.53
C ILE A 141 -7.65 -7.74 13.87
N LEU A 142 -8.24 -8.81 13.34
CA LEU A 142 -9.61 -8.76 12.80
C LEU A 142 -10.49 -9.75 13.59
N SER A 143 -11.17 -9.25 14.62
CA SER A 143 -12.27 -9.95 15.28
C SER A 143 -13.46 -10.13 14.33
N GLU A 144 -14.23 -11.20 14.51
CA GLU A 144 -15.37 -11.62 13.67
C GLU A 144 -16.53 -10.62 13.63
N GLU A 145 -16.50 -9.58 14.46
CA GLU A 145 -17.45 -8.48 14.40
C GLU A 145 -16.77 -7.28 13.74
N GLY A 146 -17.32 -6.88 12.58
CA GLY A 146 -16.77 -5.86 11.69
C GLY A 146 -16.81 -4.44 12.24
N ILE A 147 -16.18 -4.20 13.38
CA ILE A 147 -15.92 -2.89 13.94
C ILE A 147 -14.49 -2.87 14.51
N PHE A 148 -13.66 -1.95 14.01
CA PHE A 148 -12.60 -1.32 14.80
C PHE A 148 -12.30 0.06 14.16
N ASP A 149 -12.47 1.17 14.90
CA ASP A 149 -11.53 1.83 15.86
C ASP A 149 -10.27 2.39 15.14
N PRO A 150 -9.63 3.47 15.63
CA PRO A 150 -8.62 4.22 14.89
C PRO A 150 -7.43 3.33 14.51
N MET A 151 -6.88 3.58 13.31
CA MET A 151 -5.82 2.77 12.70
C MET A 151 -4.71 2.40 13.69
N PRO A 152 -4.36 1.10 13.82
CA PRO A 152 -3.16 0.70 14.54
C PRO A 152 -1.93 1.39 13.95
N SER A 153 -1.06 1.92 14.81
CA SER A 153 0.25 2.51 14.46
C SER A 153 1.12 1.60 13.58
N VAL A 154 0.84 0.29 13.60
CA VAL A 154 1.43 -0.75 12.76
C VAL A 154 1.26 -0.44 11.26
N TYR A 155 0.10 0.06 10.85
CA TYR A 155 -0.24 0.30 9.44
C TYR A 155 0.12 1.71 8.95
N PHE A 156 0.76 2.52 9.80
CA PHE A 156 1.26 3.83 9.40
C PHE A 156 2.31 3.64 8.30
N PRO A 157 2.12 4.21 7.09
CA PRO A 157 2.94 3.93 5.90
C PRO A 157 4.36 4.51 5.98
N ILE A 158 4.67 5.21 7.06
CA ILE A 158 5.99 5.75 7.36
C ILE A 158 6.50 5.28 8.72
N GLU A 159 7.82 5.12 8.78
CA GLU A 159 8.58 5.03 10.01
C GLU A 159 9.12 6.40 10.36
N ILE A 160 9.03 6.75 11.63
CA ILE A 160 9.53 8.02 12.14
C ILE A 160 10.26 7.71 13.45
N GLN A 161 11.46 8.28 13.58
CA GLN A 161 12.29 8.15 14.76
C GLN A 161 12.99 9.45 15.09
N ILE A 162 13.42 9.60 16.34
CA ILE A 162 14.22 10.74 16.78
C ILE A 162 15.68 10.37 16.55
N LEU A 163 16.38 11.16 15.72
CA LEU A 163 17.81 10.96 15.44
C LEU A 163 18.68 11.74 16.41
N ASP A 164 18.33 13.00 16.67
CA ASP A 164 19.01 13.85 17.66
C ASP A 164 17.96 14.66 18.44
N PRO A 165 17.63 14.26 19.67
CA PRO A 165 16.62 14.95 20.47
C PRO A 165 17.03 16.37 20.87
N LYS A 166 18.34 16.64 21.01
CA LYS A 166 18.84 17.96 21.40
C LYS A 166 18.67 18.95 20.26
N LYS A 167 18.98 18.52 19.03
CA LYS A 167 18.87 19.33 17.81
C LYS A 167 17.49 19.29 17.14
N GLY A 168 16.55 18.48 17.65
CA GLY A 168 15.25 18.30 17.02
C GLY A 168 15.32 17.66 15.64
N LEU A 169 16.26 16.75 15.43
CA LEU A 169 16.42 16.04 14.17
C LEU A 169 15.59 14.76 14.19
N LEU A 170 14.66 14.65 13.25
CA LEU A 170 13.81 13.48 13.05
C LEU A 170 14.24 12.74 11.80
N GLY A 171 14.21 11.41 11.85
CA GLY A 171 14.38 10.53 10.70
C GLY A 171 13.01 10.04 10.24
N ILE A 172 12.77 10.10 8.94
CA ILE A 172 11.55 9.61 8.31
C ILE A 172 11.89 8.65 7.17
N LYS A 173 11.15 7.56 7.06
CA LYS A 173 11.37 6.54 6.03
C LYS A 173 10.05 5.96 5.53
N SER A 174 9.95 5.70 4.23
CA SER A 174 8.81 4.97 3.66
C SER A 174 8.81 3.51 4.10
N LYS A 175 7.62 2.97 4.40
CA LYS A 175 7.43 1.51 4.44
C LYS A 175 7.09 0.91 3.07
N TRP A 176 6.87 1.75 2.05
CA TRP A 176 6.61 1.29 0.69
C TRP A 176 7.90 0.78 0.04
N ASN A 177 7.76 -0.26 -0.78
CA ASN A 177 8.87 -0.94 -1.42
C ASN A 177 9.18 -0.42 -2.83
N PHE A 178 8.19 0.12 -3.55
CA PHE A 178 8.31 0.43 -4.99
C PHE A 178 7.91 1.87 -5.31
N GLY A 179 6.83 2.37 -4.73
CA GLY A 179 6.27 3.68 -5.03
C GLY A 179 6.74 4.77 -4.06
N ASN A 180 6.67 6.01 -4.55
CA ASN A 180 6.81 7.21 -3.73
C ASN A 180 5.42 7.60 -3.21
N ILE A 181 5.34 7.96 -1.93
CA ILE A 181 4.08 8.21 -1.23
C ILE A 181 3.63 9.68 -1.26
N LYS A 182 4.40 10.58 -1.90
CA LYS A 182 4.11 12.02 -1.95
C LYS A 182 2.75 12.38 -2.53
N GLU A 183 2.31 11.63 -3.54
CA GLU A 183 1.04 11.85 -4.24
C GLU A 183 -0.14 11.41 -3.37
N ASP A 184 0.08 10.43 -2.49
CA ASP A 184 -0.95 9.87 -1.63
C ASP A 184 -1.05 10.62 -0.29
N TYR A 185 0.09 10.99 0.29
CA TYR A 185 0.15 11.50 1.65
C TYR A 185 1.12 12.67 1.85
N TYR A 186 0.77 13.51 2.82
CA TYR A 186 1.67 14.48 3.43
C TYR A 186 1.56 14.38 4.95
N ILE A 187 2.55 14.88 5.68
CA ILE A 187 2.45 14.98 7.14
C ILE A 187 2.34 16.42 7.62
N ARG A 188 1.72 16.60 8.78
CA ARG A 188 1.87 17.78 9.61
C ARG A 188 2.58 17.40 10.89
N ILE A 189 3.50 18.24 11.32
CA ILE A 189 4.17 18.11 12.60
C ILE A 189 3.65 19.20 13.53
N CYS A 190 3.12 18.78 14.67
CA CYS A 190 2.68 19.63 15.77
C CYS A 190 3.53 19.32 17.00
N VAL A 191 4.02 20.35 17.70
CA VAL A 191 4.81 20.16 18.92
C VAL A 191 4.03 20.68 20.11
N TYR A 192 4.04 19.90 21.18
CA TYR A 192 3.46 20.21 22.47
C TYR A 192 4.54 20.18 23.54
N GLN A 193 4.46 21.08 24.51
CA GLN A 193 5.26 21.08 25.73
C GLN A 193 4.27 21.17 26.88
N GLU A 194 4.35 20.25 27.84
CA GLU A 194 3.44 20.23 29.00
C GLU A 194 1.95 20.35 28.59
N GLU A 195 1.54 19.60 27.55
CA GLU A 195 0.19 19.59 26.97
C GLU A 195 -0.24 20.88 26.25
N GLN A 196 0.56 21.95 26.31
CA GLN A 196 0.34 23.17 25.55
C GLN A 196 0.98 23.07 24.16
N ARG A 197 0.24 23.45 23.11
CA ARG A 197 0.76 23.48 21.75
C ARG A 197 1.69 24.69 21.56
N ILE A 198 2.94 24.44 21.15
CA ILE A 198 3.99 25.48 21.11
C ILE A 198 4.35 25.93 19.68
N GLY A 199 4.08 25.12 18.65
CA GLY A 199 4.41 25.50 17.26
C GLY A 199 3.48 24.95 16.19
N HIS A 200 3.56 25.58 15.00
CA HIS A 200 2.65 25.34 13.88
C HIS A 200 3.21 24.37 12.82
N ASN A 201 2.40 23.35 12.53
CA ASN A 201 2.18 22.65 11.26
C ASN A 201 3.27 22.79 10.20
N ILE A 202 4.40 22.10 10.37
CA ILE A 202 5.28 21.83 9.22
C ILE A 202 4.51 20.88 8.30
N LYS A 203 3.98 21.39 7.18
CA LYS A 203 3.50 20.54 6.10
C LYS A 203 4.72 20.00 5.37
N TYR A 204 4.97 18.71 5.50
CA TYR A 204 6.08 18.05 4.84
C TYR A 204 5.54 17.09 3.76
N ILE A 205 6.02 17.29 2.54
CA ILE A 205 5.72 16.42 1.40
C ILE A 205 6.66 15.24 1.48
N LEU A 206 6.11 14.03 1.41
CA LEU A 206 6.84 12.77 1.56
C LEU A 206 7.50 12.35 0.23
N ASP A 207 8.29 13.25 -0.35
CA ASP A 207 9.00 13.01 -1.62
C ASP A 207 10.38 12.40 -1.35
N PHE A 208 10.40 11.09 -1.13
CA PHE A 208 11.63 10.33 -0.97
C PHE A 208 11.56 8.98 -1.66
N GLU A 209 12.72 8.50 -2.10
CA GLU A 209 12.86 7.22 -2.76
C GLU A 209 12.47 6.07 -1.80
N PRO A 210 11.95 4.94 -2.33
CA PRO A 210 11.71 3.76 -1.50
C PRO A 210 12.98 3.34 -0.74
N GLU A 211 12.81 2.89 0.50
CA GLU A 211 13.88 2.41 1.39
C GLU A 211 14.91 3.45 1.88
N THR A 212 14.85 4.71 1.43
CA THR A 212 15.73 5.77 1.94
C THR A 212 15.18 6.40 3.21
N MET A 213 16.08 6.84 4.09
CA MET A 213 15.73 7.64 5.26
C MET A 213 16.08 9.10 5.00
N GLU A 214 15.08 9.96 5.09
CA GLU A 214 15.23 11.40 5.03
C GLU A 214 15.24 12.00 6.44
N THR A 215 15.72 13.25 6.53
CA THR A 215 15.71 13.99 7.79
C THR A 215 14.74 15.16 7.75
N ILE A 216 13.98 15.34 8.83
CA ILE A 216 13.16 16.51 9.06
C ILE A 216 13.75 17.29 10.23
N ASN A 217 14.06 18.56 9.98
CA ASN A 217 14.63 19.43 10.98
C ASN A 217 13.52 20.22 11.69
N VAL A 218 13.39 20.02 13.00
CA VAL A 218 12.50 20.78 13.89
C VAL A 218 13.36 21.52 14.93
N SER A 219 14.42 22.20 14.47
CA SER A 219 15.51 22.70 15.32
C SER A 219 15.06 23.58 16.46
N TRP A 220 14.01 24.38 16.29
CA TRP A 220 13.51 25.28 17.33
C TRP A 220 13.05 24.58 18.61
N ILE A 221 12.81 23.25 18.60
CA ILE A 221 12.59 22.50 19.84
C ILE A 221 13.85 22.42 20.71
N SER A 222 15.03 22.79 20.21
CA SER A 222 16.27 22.86 20.98
C SER A 222 16.20 23.84 22.15
N GLU A 223 15.32 24.84 22.06
CA GLU A 223 15.13 25.89 23.05
C GLU A 223 14.06 25.55 24.10
N LEU A 224 13.37 24.41 23.93
CA LEU A 224 12.35 23.93 24.85
C LEU A 224 12.95 22.98 25.88
N ASP A 225 12.40 22.99 27.09
CA ASP A 225 12.79 22.13 28.22
C ASP A 225 11.61 21.27 28.72
N GLY A 226 11.91 20.26 29.53
CA GLY A 226 10.88 19.39 30.12
C GLY A 226 10.32 18.38 29.13
N LYS A 227 9.03 18.04 29.30
CA LYS A 227 8.36 17.02 28.47
C LYS A 227 7.87 17.65 27.17
N ILE A 228 8.44 17.20 26.05
CA ILE A 228 8.09 17.65 24.70
C ILE A 228 7.46 16.47 23.95
N GLU A 229 6.33 16.69 23.31
CA GLU A 229 5.68 15.72 22.44
C GLU A 229 5.61 16.23 21.00
N ILE A 230 6.11 15.42 20.08
CA ILE A 230 6.08 15.67 18.64
C ILE A 230 4.99 14.79 18.06
N HIS A 231 3.91 15.43 17.65
CA HIS A 231 2.72 14.81 17.07
C HIS A 231 2.87 14.86 15.55
N VAL A 232 3.11 13.72 14.93
CA VAL A 232 3.17 13.59 13.47
C VAL A 232 1.85 13.04 12.95
N GLU A 233 1.13 13.89 12.24
CA GLU A 233 -0.20 13.64 11.71
C GLU A 233 -0.10 13.40 10.20
N LEU A 234 -0.58 12.24 9.74
CA LEU A 234 -0.57 11.88 8.32
C LEU A 234 -1.90 12.26 7.70
N TYR A 235 -1.85 12.92 6.55
CA TYR A 235 -3.02 13.40 5.83
C TYR A 235 -3.03 12.90 4.39
N GLN A 236 -4.22 12.72 3.86
CA GLN A 236 -4.43 12.41 2.44
C GLN A 236 -4.12 13.65 1.57
N SER A 237 -3.17 13.53 0.64
CA SER A 237 -2.78 14.61 -0.29
C SER A 237 -3.85 14.89 -1.33
N VAL A 238 -4.44 13.83 -1.92
CA VAL A 238 -5.46 13.92 -2.96
C VAL A 238 -6.71 13.15 -2.52
N GLY A 239 -7.85 13.83 -2.51
CA GLY A 239 -9.12 13.20 -2.20
C GLY A 239 -9.57 12.21 -3.29
N ASN A 240 -10.30 11.19 -2.89
CA ASN A 240 -11.00 10.25 -3.76
C ASN A 240 -12.46 10.07 -3.31
N GLU A 241 -13.22 9.25 -4.03
CA GLU A 241 -14.64 8.96 -3.74
C GLU A 241 -14.92 8.54 -2.28
N LEU A 242 -13.92 8.04 -1.56
CA LEU A 242 -14.08 7.51 -0.21
C LEU A 242 -13.28 8.27 0.87
N ILE A 243 -12.34 9.13 0.50
CA ILE A 243 -11.53 9.90 1.45
C ILE A 243 -11.43 11.32 0.90
N PRO A 244 -11.96 12.33 1.61
CA PRO A 244 -11.79 13.70 1.17
C PRO A 244 -10.32 14.10 1.24
N LYS A 245 -9.94 15.07 0.43
CA LYS A 245 -8.65 15.73 0.55
C LYS A 245 -8.46 16.25 1.99
N ASP A 246 -7.23 16.21 2.49
CA ASP A 246 -6.85 16.68 3.83
C ASP A 246 -7.54 15.91 4.98
N TYR A 247 -8.01 14.68 4.73
CA TYR A 247 -8.46 13.75 5.78
C TYR A 247 -7.28 13.31 6.66
N LEU A 248 -7.44 13.41 7.99
CA LEU A 248 -6.47 12.90 8.96
C LEU A 248 -6.52 11.36 8.98
N TYR A 249 -5.45 10.77 8.47
CA TYR A 249 -5.33 9.32 8.31
C TYR A 249 -4.90 8.61 9.59
N GLY A 250 -4.01 9.26 10.33
CA GLY A 250 -3.48 8.72 11.56
C GLY A 250 -2.47 9.66 12.18
N LYS A 251 -2.02 9.29 13.38
CA LYS A 251 -1.11 10.10 14.18
C LYS A 251 -0.10 9.20 14.88
N LYS A 252 1.16 9.64 14.92
CA LYS A 252 2.20 9.10 15.79
C LYS A 252 2.66 10.19 16.74
N VAL A 253 2.91 9.82 17.98
CA VAL A 253 3.47 10.72 18.99
C VAL A 253 4.85 10.22 19.36
N LEU A 254 5.83 11.11 19.29
CA LEU A 254 7.19 10.89 19.76
C LEU A 254 7.41 11.78 20.97
N THR A 255 7.93 11.23 22.06
CA THR A 255 8.16 11.99 23.30
C THR A 255 9.66 12.19 23.50
N ILE A 256 10.05 13.43 23.77
CA ILE A 256 11.40 13.80 24.20
C ILE A 256 11.30 14.30 25.63
N GLN A 257 12.19 13.80 26.49
CA GLN A 257 12.43 14.38 27.79
C GLN A 257 13.75 15.16 27.72
N LYS A 258 13.68 16.47 27.98
CA LYS A 258 14.85 17.34 28.13
C LYS A 258 15.03 17.77 29.57
#